data_AF-A0A1F3LJ49-F1
#
_entry.id   AF-A0A1F3LJ49-F1
#
_cell.length_a   1.000
_cell.length_b   1.000
_cell.length_c   1.000
_cell.angle_alpha   90.00
_cell.angle_beta   90.00
_cell.angle_gamma   90.00
#
_symmetry.space_group_name_H-M   'P 1'
#
loop_
_entity.id
_entity.type
_entity.pdbx_description
1 polymer ?
#
loop_
_entity_poly.entity_id
_entity_poly.type
_entity_poly.pdbx_seq_one_letter_code
_entity_poly.pdbx_strand_id
1 'polypeptide(L)' 'MRAGTILGMILRVPNELTDKQIEEYQSIYKKNFGEDISRDEAIDQGLNLIRLVAIIISSSRENL' A
#
# COMPACT_ATOMS: atom_id res chain seq x y z
N MET A 1 6.68 -1.74 -33.87
CA MET A 1 7.33 -2.52 -32.79
C MET A 1 7.72 -1.55 -31.69
N ARG A 2 7.00 -1.62 -30.57
CA ARG A 2 7.23 -1.15 -29.19
C ARG A 2 7.96 0.18 -28.92
N ALA A 3 7.17 1.20 -28.59
CA ALA A 3 7.45 2.13 -27.50
C ALA A 3 6.21 2.26 -26.60
N GLY A 4 5.59 1.11 -26.29
CA GLY A 4 4.56 1.00 -25.27
C GLY A 4 5.20 0.35 -24.04
N THR A 5 5.04 1.01 -22.89
CA THR A 5 5.08 0.36 -21.57
C THR A 5 6.46 0.00 -21.02
N ILE A 6 7.26 1.00 -20.64
CA ILE A 6 8.28 0.83 -19.57
C ILE A 6 7.80 1.49 -18.26
N LEU A 7 7.00 2.55 -18.32
CA LEU A 7 6.56 3.31 -17.13
C LEU A 7 5.54 2.56 -16.23
N GLY A 8 4.82 1.56 -16.77
CA GLY A 8 3.75 0.86 -16.05
C GLY A 8 4.17 -0.31 -15.16
N MET A 9 5.48 -0.57 -14.96
CA MET A 9 5.95 -1.86 -14.43
C MET A 9 6.75 -1.82 -13.12
N ILE A 10 7.04 -0.65 -12.53
CA ILE A 10 8.01 -0.62 -11.41
C ILE A 10 7.40 -0.86 -10.02
N LEU A 11 6.11 -0.56 -9.78
CA LEU A 11 5.39 -1.02 -8.58
C LEU A 11 3.91 -1.27 -8.92
N ARG A 12 3.51 -2.53 -9.04
CA ARG A 12 2.08 -2.87 -9.10
C ARG A 12 1.48 -2.63 -7.72
N VAL A 13 0.89 -1.46 -7.51
CA VAL A 13 0.13 -1.17 -6.29
C VAL A 13 -1.09 -2.09 -6.25
N PRO A 14 -1.27 -2.89 -5.19
CA PRO A 14 -2.43 -3.75 -5.06
C PRO A 14 -3.71 -2.91 -4.90
N ASN A 15 -4.81 -3.39 -5.49
CA ASN A 15 -6.14 -2.80 -5.32
C ASN A 15 -6.92 -3.46 -4.17
N GLU A 16 -6.39 -4.54 -3.60
CA GLU A 16 -7.00 -5.32 -2.53
C GLU A 16 -5.92 -5.86 -1.58
N LEU A 17 -6.31 -6.11 -0.33
CA LEU A 17 -5.45 -6.76 0.66
C LEU A 17 -5.94 -8.20 0.87
N THR A 18 -5.00 -9.10 1.08
CA THR A 18 -5.34 -10.46 1.55
C THR A 18 -5.83 -10.43 2.99
N ASP A 19 -6.62 -11.42 3.40
CA ASP A 19 -7.08 -11.57 4.79
C ASP A 19 -5.94 -11.46 5.80
N LYS A 20 -4.84 -12.16 5.53
CA LYS A 20 -3.65 -12.14 6.38
C LYS A 20 -3.06 -10.73 6.52
N GLN A 21 -3.00 -9.97 5.43
CA GLN A 21 -2.48 -8.59 5.48
C GLN A 21 -3.42 -7.66 6.25
N ILE A 22 -4.73 -7.88 6.16
CA ILE A 22 -5.72 -7.12 6.91
C ILE A 22 -5.57 -7.41 8.41
N GLU A 23 -5.50 -8.68 8.79
CA GLU A 23 -5.29 -9.11 10.19
C GLU A 23 -3.96 -8.58 10.76
N GLU A 24 -2.89 -8.63 9.97
CA GLU A 24 -1.58 -8.11 10.36
C GLU A 24 -1.61 -6.59 10.54
N TYR A 25 -2.28 -5.85 9.66
CA TYR A 25 -2.49 -4.42 9.80
C TYR A 25 -3.26 -4.08 11.08
N GLN A 26 -4.38 -4.76 11.36
CA GLN A 26 -5.16 -4.58 12.58
C GLN A 26 -4.33 -4.86 13.84
N SER A 27 -3.53 -5.92 13.84
CA SER A 27 -2.63 -6.28 14.94
C SER A 27 -1.58 -5.20 15.20
N ILE A 28 -0.96 -4.68 14.14
CA ILE A 28 0.01 -3.58 14.21
C ILE A 28 -0.67 -2.31 14.74
N TYR A 29 -1.87 -1.98 14.25
CA TYR A 29 -2.61 -0.81 14.69
C TYR A 29 -2.91 -0.89 16.20
N LYS A 30 -3.49 -1.99 16.66
CA LYS A 30 -3.76 -2.23 18.08
C LYS A 30 -2.51 -2.16 18.94
N LYS A 31 -1.41 -2.77 18.49
CA LYS A 31 -0.15 -2.75 19.23
C LYS A 31 0.40 -1.34 19.43
N ASN A 32 0.26 -0.46 18.44
CA ASN A 32 0.86 0.88 18.48
C ASN A 32 -0.09 1.96 19.05
N PHE A 33 -1.40 1.80 18.87
CA PHE A 33 -2.40 2.80 19.24
C PHE A 33 -3.34 2.35 20.37
N GLY A 34 -3.35 1.06 20.71
CA GLY A 34 -4.21 0.51 21.77
C GLY A 34 -5.67 0.32 21.37
N GLU A 35 -6.02 0.56 20.09
CA GLU A 35 -7.38 0.53 19.57
C GLU A 35 -7.58 -0.60 18.57
N ASP A 36 -8.73 -1.27 18.63
CA ASP A 36 -9.17 -2.20 17.60
C ASP A 36 -9.87 -1.42 16.48
N ILE A 37 -9.52 -1.71 15.23
CA ILE A 37 -10.17 -1.14 14.05
C ILE A 37 -10.96 -2.22 13.31
N SER A 38 -12.04 -1.82 12.65
CA SER A 38 -12.82 -2.71 11.80
C SER A 38 -12.01 -3.17 10.58
N ARG A 39 -12.51 -4.22 9.92
CA ARG A 39 -11.92 -4.76 8.71
C ARG A 39 -11.93 -3.73 7.57
N ASP A 40 -13.01 -2.97 7.43
CA ASP A 40 -13.17 -1.95 6.38
C ASP A 40 -12.20 -0.78 6.59
N GLU A 41 -12.02 -0.34 7.84
CA GLU A 41 -11.01 0.66 8.20
C GLU A 41 -9.60 0.17 7.89
N ALA A 42 -9.27 -1.08 8.23
CA ALA A 42 -7.97 -1.67 7.92
C ALA A 42 -7.69 -1.76 6.41
N ILE A 43 -8.71 -2.08 5.61
CA ILE A 43 -8.61 -2.11 4.15
C ILE A 43 -8.33 -0.71 3.60
N ASP A 44 -9.15 0.28 3.97
CA ASP A 44 -9.02 1.64 3.45
C ASP A 44 -7.68 2.26 3.84
N GLN A 45 -7.35 2.24 5.13
CA GLN A 45 -6.10 2.82 5.63
C GLN A 45 -4.86 2.08 5.10
N GLY A 46 -4.90 0.75 5.05
CA GLY A 46 -3.80 -0.07 4.54
C GLY A 46 -3.51 0.18 3.06
N LEU A 47 -4.55 0.24 2.21
CA LEU A 47 -4.39 0.55 0.78
C LEU A 47 -3.89 1.97 0.56
N ASN A 48 -4.39 2.95 1.32
CA ASN A 48 -3.94 4.34 1.24
C ASN A 48 -2.47 4.49 1.64
N LEU A 49 -2.02 3.76 2.66
CA LEU A 49 -0.61 3.72 3.04
C LEU A 49 0.28 3.15 1.93
N ILE A 50 -0.08 2.01 1.35
CA ILE A 50 0.70 1.39 0.26
C ILE A 50 0.79 2.33 -0.94
N ARG A 51 -0.31 3.00 -1.30
CA ARG A 51 -0.35 4.00 -2.38
C ARG A 51 0.60 5.17 -2.10
N LEU A 52 0.57 5.72 -0.89
CA LEU A 52 1.45 6.83 -0.52
C LEU A 52 2.92 6.43 -0.60
N VAL A 53 3.28 5.28 -0.04
CA VAL A 53 4.65 4.76 -0.09
C VAL A 53 5.11 4.54 -1.54
N ALA A 54 4.24 3.99 -2.39
CA ALA A 54 4.55 3.81 -3.81
C ALA A 54 4.79 5.15 -4.53
N ILE A 55 4.02 6.19 -4.23
CA ILE A 55 4.22 7.53 -4.77
C ILE A 55 5.59 8.08 -4.35
N ILE A 56 5.92 8.01 -3.06
CA ILE A 56 7.20 8.51 -2.52
C ILE A 56 8.40 7.78 -3.12
N ILE A 57 8.33 6.45 -3.24
CA ILE A 57 9.39 5.65 -3.84
C ILE A 57 9.56 6.00 -5.33
N SER A 58 8.44 6.19 -6.04
CA SER A 58 8.46 6.56 -7.46
C SER A 58 9.07 7.96 -7.65
N SER A 59 8.66 8.95 -6.87
CA SER A 59 9.16 10.33 -6.98
C SER A 59 10.64 10.46 -6.59
N SER A 60 11.12 9.64 -5.65
CA SER A 60 12.53 9.65 -5.23
C SER A 60 13.47 9.11 -6.31
N ARG A 61 12.98 8.26 -7.21
CA ARG A 61 13.77 7.71 -8.32
C ARG A 61 13.91 8.67 -9.51
N GLU A 62 13.03 9.65 -9.64
CA GLU A 62 13.08 10.65 -10.73
C GLU A 62 14.04 11.81 -10.44
N ASN A 63 14.57 11.91 -9.21
CA ASN A 63 15.47 12.98 -8.76
C ASN A 63 16.96 12.54 -8.68
N LEU A 64 17.33 11.42 -9.31
CA LEU A 64 18.70 10.89 -9.43
C LEU A 64 19.10 10.79 -10.91
#